data_AF-A0A0W0ZBX1-F1
#
_entry.id   AF-A0A0W0ZBX1-F1
#
_cell.length_a   1.000
_cell.length_b   1.000
_cell.length_c   1.000
_cell.angle_alpha   90.00
_cell.angle_beta   90.00
_cell.angle_gamma   90.00
#
_symmetry.space_group_name_H-M   'P 1'
#
loop_
_entity.id
_entity.type
_entity.pdbx_description
1 polymer ?
#
loop_
_entity_poly.entity_id
_entity_poly.type
_entity_poly.pdbx_seq_one_letter_code
_entity_poly.pdbx_strand_id
1 'polypeptide(L)'
;MQSKVEEADIFIYGKMGPKETNRILAGKVELLKKQFDFSSKIEVLQENERKLWLIRESRVEGLLTVQSISYEKKSSKWKMNTPQRYLLSNEKGWICNNESPGSDLFEAIAASVGGIIKLTEENTAPHLPGLLNLLAENGYDPDNRINPKLGEETQTTAYTTYTHTPSHTKSQASHLKSTTISLPEGIFMALSCPLATKKTGEAKLMKDPVTLVADGITYERAHLLEEYPALQEGSDFYPNIKLKTIINYIAANSLQPNEYLAKLEKVEEDIQDPVQLITMENPVLSPSGYSYEQSSIAQWIRSKQSDLPVWGNIRLIPDPVTRMDIRGKTLVPNVNLRLFIDAWPSFYEEQRLSCQQSLQNS
;
A
#
# COMPACT_ATOMS: atom_id res chain seq x y z
N MET A 1 -24.14 38.10 -7.32
CA MET A 1 -22.86 37.52 -7.77
C MET A 1 -22.13 36.99 -6.55
N GLN A 2 -22.25 35.69 -6.26
CA GLN A 2 -21.44 35.06 -5.22
C GLN A 2 -20.08 34.73 -5.84
N SER A 3 -18.99 35.28 -5.31
CA SER A 3 -17.67 34.73 -5.58
C SER A 3 -17.69 33.30 -5.06
N LYS A 4 -17.66 32.30 -5.94
CA LYS A 4 -17.31 30.94 -5.54
C LYS A 4 -15.92 31.05 -4.91
N VAL A 5 -15.86 30.95 -3.59
CA VAL A 5 -14.57 30.91 -2.90
C VAL A 5 -13.97 29.58 -3.30
N GLU A 6 -12.91 29.62 -4.10
CA GLU A 6 -12.26 28.42 -4.62
C GLU A 6 -11.59 27.69 -3.45
N GLU A 7 -11.97 26.42 -3.28
CA GLU A 7 -11.27 25.50 -2.36
C GLU A 7 -9.88 25.25 -2.93
N ALA A 8 -8.88 25.16 -2.06
CA ALA A 8 -7.54 24.75 -2.48
C ALA A 8 -7.58 23.29 -2.94
N ASP A 9 -6.59 22.87 -3.72
CA ASP A 9 -6.50 21.47 -4.16
C ASP A 9 -6.04 20.55 -3.03
N ILE A 10 -5.14 21.02 -2.16
CA ILE A 10 -4.58 20.27 -1.03
C ILE A 10 -5.47 20.42 0.20
N PHE A 11 -5.86 19.31 0.83
CA PHE A 11 -6.79 19.32 1.97
C PHE A 11 -6.18 19.52 3.34
N ILE A 12 -4.86 19.71 3.39
CA ILE A 12 -4.12 20.00 4.61
C ILE A 12 -3.99 21.50 4.73
N TYR A 13 -4.57 22.05 5.79
CA TYR A 13 -4.35 23.44 6.17
C TYR A 13 -2.88 23.68 6.57
N GLY A 14 -2.38 24.88 6.29
CA GLY A 14 -1.08 25.32 6.77
C GLY A 14 -0.96 25.33 8.30
N LYS A 15 0.25 25.57 8.79
CA LYS A 15 0.57 25.56 10.22
C LYS A 15 -0.27 26.61 10.97
N MET A 16 -1.23 26.14 11.77
CA MET A 16 -2.12 26.99 12.57
C MET A 16 -2.36 26.41 13.96
N GLY A 17 -2.93 27.20 14.88
CA GLY A 17 -3.21 26.77 16.24
C GLY A 17 -4.65 26.34 16.47
N PRO A 18 -4.93 25.85 17.69
CA PRO A 18 -6.27 25.47 18.11
C PRO A 18 -7.26 26.63 18.01
N LYS A 19 -6.86 27.87 18.32
CA LYS A 19 -7.76 29.03 18.29
C LYS A 19 -8.23 29.36 16.87
N GLU A 20 -7.31 29.42 15.91
CA GLU A 20 -7.65 29.68 14.51
C GLU A 20 -8.51 28.54 13.95
N THR A 21 -8.10 27.29 14.20
CA THR A 21 -8.82 26.10 13.76
C THR A 21 -10.24 26.02 14.30
N ASN A 22 -10.43 26.31 15.59
CA ASN A 22 -11.75 26.30 16.22
C ASN A 22 -12.68 27.36 15.63
N ARG A 23 -12.15 28.51 15.18
CA ARG A 23 -12.95 29.54 14.48
C ARG A 23 -13.43 29.04 13.12
N ILE A 24 -12.61 28.29 12.39
CA ILE A 24 -13.00 27.68 11.10
C ILE A 24 -14.14 26.67 11.32
N LEU A 25 -13.95 25.73 12.26
CA LEU A 25 -14.95 24.71 12.59
C LEU A 25 -16.29 25.33 13.04
N ALA A 26 -16.25 26.28 13.98
CA ALA A 26 -17.45 26.97 14.45
C ALA A 26 -18.10 27.82 13.35
N GLY A 27 -17.30 28.49 12.53
CA GLY A 27 -17.78 29.26 11.38
C GLY A 27 -18.52 28.40 10.37
N LYS A 28 -18.03 27.17 10.10
CA LYS A 28 -18.70 26.23 9.19
C LYS A 28 -20.04 25.74 9.75
N VAL A 29 -20.11 25.46 11.06
CA VAL A 29 -21.38 25.12 11.73
C VAL A 29 -22.40 26.26 11.57
N GLU A 30 -22.01 27.50 11.84
CA GLU A 30 -22.90 28.65 11.70
C GLU A 30 -23.33 28.90 10.24
N LEU A 31 -22.46 28.59 9.27
CA LEU A 31 -22.79 28.67 7.85
C LEU A 31 -23.81 27.60 7.45
N LEU A 32 -23.62 26.35 7.88
CA LEU A 32 -24.54 25.24 7.60
C LEU A 32 -25.93 25.46 8.21
N LYS A 33 -26.02 26.07 9.40
CA LYS A 33 -27.31 26.44 10.01
C LYS A 33 -28.10 27.48 9.23
N LYS A 34 -27.42 28.37 8.51
CA LYS A 34 -28.04 29.53 7.83
C LYS A 34 -28.42 29.25 6.39
N GLN A 35 -27.85 28.22 5.76
CA GLN A 35 -28.13 27.87 4.37
C GLN A 35 -29.27 26.86 4.28
N PHE A 36 -30.37 27.26 3.65
CA PHE A 36 -31.56 26.42 3.46
C PHE A 36 -31.26 25.09 2.74
N ASP A 37 -30.33 25.09 1.79
CA ASP A 37 -29.96 23.89 1.01
C ASP A 37 -29.15 22.86 1.83
N PHE A 38 -28.61 23.24 2.98
CA PHE A 38 -27.77 22.39 3.83
C PHE A 38 -28.38 22.12 5.21
N SER A 39 -29.64 22.52 5.45
CA SER A 39 -30.36 22.25 6.70
C SER A 39 -30.43 20.74 7.00
N SER A 40 -30.63 19.92 5.97
CA SER A 40 -30.60 18.46 6.09
C SER A 40 -29.22 17.93 6.55
N LYS A 41 -28.11 18.56 6.11
CA LYS A 41 -26.76 18.15 6.52
C LYS A 41 -26.50 18.48 7.99
N ILE A 42 -26.93 19.63 8.48
CA ILE A 42 -26.74 19.98 9.90
C ILE A 42 -27.61 19.09 10.81
N GLU A 43 -28.83 18.78 10.39
CA GLU A 43 -29.72 17.85 11.11
C GLU A 43 -29.12 16.45 11.20
N VAL A 44 -28.61 15.91 10.09
CA VAL A 44 -27.93 14.59 10.07
C VAL A 44 -26.71 14.56 10.98
N LEU A 45 -25.91 15.63 11.02
CA LEU A 45 -24.76 15.72 11.93
C LEU A 45 -25.18 15.74 13.40
N GLN A 46 -26.28 16.44 13.72
CA GLN A 46 -26.81 16.52 15.09
C GLN A 46 -27.46 15.22 15.54
N GLU A 47 -28.24 14.57 14.68
CA GLU A 47 -28.94 13.33 14.97
C GLU A 47 -27.97 12.16 15.16
N ASN A 48 -26.90 12.10 14.37
CA ASN A 48 -25.94 11.00 14.42
C ASN A 48 -24.69 11.32 15.25
N GLU A 49 -24.63 12.48 15.91
CA GLU A 49 -23.47 12.97 16.68
C GLU A 49 -22.14 12.90 15.88
N ARG A 50 -22.24 13.11 14.56
CA ARG A 50 -21.10 13.05 13.62
C ARG A 50 -20.19 14.28 13.80
N LYS A 51 -18.92 14.11 13.43
CA LYS A 51 -17.89 15.14 13.53
C LYS A 51 -17.81 15.94 12.24
N LEU A 52 -17.75 17.26 12.35
CA LEU A 52 -17.12 18.13 11.34
C LEU A 52 -15.65 18.26 11.70
N TRP A 53 -14.76 18.14 10.72
CA TRP A 53 -13.33 18.03 11.00
C TRP A 53 -12.45 18.61 9.91
N LEU A 54 -11.20 18.91 10.26
CA LEU A 54 -10.17 19.32 9.33
C LEU A 54 -8.81 18.81 9.77
N ILE A 55 -7.87 18.78 8.83
CA ILE A 55 -6.48 18.43 9.09
C ILE A 55 -5.63 19.66 8.84
N ARG A 56 -4.68 19.90 9.74
CA ARG A 56 -3.67 20.94 9.58
C ARG A 56 -2.30 20.39 9.90
N GLU A 57 -1.29 21.10 9.43
CA GLU A 57 0.04 20.91 9.97
C GLU A 57 0.07 21.21 11.47
N SER A 58 0.73 20.32 12.19
CA SER A 58 0.93 20.51 13.62
C SER A 58 1.90 21.65 13.86
N ARG A 59 1.74 22.32 15.01
CA ARG A 59 2.76 23.25 15.50
C ARG A 59 4.06 22.54 15.86
N VAL A 60 3.96 21.25 16.20
CA VAL A 60 5.07 20.33 16.37
C VAL A 60 5.52 19.86 15.00
N GLU A 61 6.80 20.05 14.69
CA GLU A 61 7.38 19.62 13.43
C GLU A 61 7.22 18.10 13.22
N GLY A 62 7.01 17.67 11.97
CA GLY A 62 6.87 16.24 11.65
C GLY A 62 5.48 15.65 11.86
N LEU A 63 4.50 16.39 12.38
CA LEU A 63 3.19 15.86 12.74
C LEU A 63 2.03 16.53 11.98
N LEU A 64 0.94 15.78 11.80
CA LEU A 64 -0.37 16.32 11.46
C LEU A 64 -1.22 16.49 12.71
N THR A 65 -2.15 17.45 12.69
CA THR A 65 -3.19 17.55 13.72
C THR A 65 -4.57 17.52 13.08
N VAL A 66 -5.42 16.63 13.55
CA VAL A 66 -6.85 16.61 13.24
C VAL A 66 -7.63 17.27 14.37
N GLN A 67 -8.47 18.23 14.00
CA GLN A 67 -9.37 18.88 14.93
C GLN A 67 -10.81 18.73 14.44
N SER A 68 -11.74 18.64 15.40
CA SER A 68 -13.14 18.40 15.10
C SER A 68 -14.07 19.08 16.09
N ILE A 69 -15.31 19.24 15.64
CA ILE A 69 -16.44 19.70 16.43
C ILE A 69 -17.59 18.72 16.21
N SER A 70 -18.27 18.34 17.29
CA SER A 70 -19.43 17.45 17.25
C SER A 70 -20.58 18.03 18.08
N TYR A 71 -21.81 17.63 17.76
CA TYR A 71 -22.98 18.02 18.54
C TYR A 71 -23.12 17.11 19.77
N GLU A 72 -23.26 17.69 20.96
CA GLU A 72 -23.47 16.95 22.21
C GLU A 72 -24.95 17.05 22.59
N LYS A 73 -25.72 15.96 22.38
CA LYS A 73 -27.18 15.95 22.58
C LYS A 73 -27.60 16.31 24.00
N LYS A 74 -26.82 15.89 25.00
CA LYS A 74 -27.12 16.16 26.42
C LYS A 74 -27.12 17.65 26.76
N SER A 75 -26.24 18.42 26.13
CA SER A 75 -26.09 19.86 26.38
C SER A 75 -26.72 20.72 25.29
N SER A 76 -27.26 20.09 24.23
CA SER A 76 -27.78 20.71 23.01
C SER A 76 -26.82 21.71 22.38
N LYS A 77 -25.50 21.49 22.51
CA LYS A 77 -24.45 22.41 22.09
C LYS A 77 -23.42 21.71 21.22
N TRP A 78 -22.82 22.47 20.31
CA TRP A 78 -21.64 22.06 19.57
C TRP A 78 -20.41 22.18 20.47
N LYS A 79 -19.63 21.10 20.54
CA LYS A 79 -18.46 20.98 21.42
C LYS A 79 -17.21 20.69 20.60
N MET A 80 -16.14 21.43 20.87
CA MET A 80 -14.83 21.15 20.28
C MET A 80 -14.28 19.85 20.89
N ASN A 81 -13.90 18.91 20.04
CA ASN A 81 -13.25 17.68 20.48
C ASN A 81 -11.76 17.93 20.73
N THR A 82 -11.14 17.10 21.57
CA THR A 82 -9.69 17.15 21.82
C THR A 82 -8.95 16.93 20.50
N PRO A 83 -7.98 17.81 20.13
CA PRO A 83 -7.16 17.62 18.95
C PRO A 83 -6.39 16.30 19.01
N GLN A 84 -6.32 15.61 17.88
CA GLN A 84 -5.51 14.40 17.74
C GLN A 84 -4.30 14.68 16.86
N ARG A 85 -3.12 14.28 17.30
CA ARG A 85 -1.86 14.41 16.57
C ARG A 85 -1.48 13.07 15.97
N TYR A 86 -0.96 13.13 14.75
CA TYR A 86 -0.58 11.96 13.97
C TYR A 86 0.88 12.09 13.55
N LEU A 87 1.65 11.02 13.79
CA LEU A 87 3.04 10.87 13.33
C LEU A 87 3.08 9.83 12.22
N LEU A 88 4.02 9.99 11.29
CA LEU A 88 4.25 9.03 10.22
C LEU A 88 5.39 8.07 10.62
N SER A 89 5.12 6.77 10.51
CA SER A 89 6.01 5.69 10.94
C SER A 89 6.38 4.73 9.81
N ASN A 90 7.55 4.11 9.91
CA ASN A 90 8.10 3.19 8.90
C ASN A 90 7.24 1.94 8.69
N GLU A 91 6.64 1.41 9.74
CA GLU A 91 5.97 0.10 9.68
C GLU A 91 4.45 0.23 9.52
N LYS A 92 3.84 1.23 10.18
CA LYS A 92 2.38 1.35 10.30
C LYS A 92 1.79 2.56 9.58
N GLY A 93 2.62 3.40 8.96
CA GLY A 93 2.17 4.65 8.36
C GLY A 93 1.74 5.66 9.41
N TRP A 94 0.66 6.41 9.16
CA TRP A 94 0.14 7.38 10.11
C TRP A 94 -0.41 6.67 11.35
N ILE A 95 0.03 7.11 12.53
CA ILE A 95 -0.49 6.63 13.82
C ILE A 95 -0.82 7.81 14.72
N CYS A 96 -1.76 7.64 15.63
CA CYS A 96 -2.07 8.67 16.61
C CYS A 96 -1.01 8.68 17.73
N ASN A 97 -0.45 9.86 18.01
CA ASN A 97 0.42 10.09 19.16
C ASN A 97 0.16 11.48 19.74
N ASN A 98 -0.58 11.51 20.86
CA ASN A 98 -0.97 12.74 21.54
C ASN A 98 -0.02 13.13 22.68
N GLU A 99 1.08 12.40 22.86
CA GLU A 99 2.05 12.68 23.91
C GLU A 99 2.88 13.94 23.64
N SER A 100 3.46 14.50 24.69
CA SER A 100 4.30 15.69 24.56
C SER A 100 5.54 15.35 23.72
N PRO A 101 5.89 16.13 22.68
CA PRO A 101 7.08 15.86 21.88
C PRO A 101 8.33 15.90 22.76
N GLY A 102 9.24 14.92 22.58
CA GLY A 102 10.45 14.78 23.40
C GLY A 102 10.20 14.22 24.81
N SER A 103 8.99 13.77 25.13
CA SER A 103 8.74 12.95 26.33
C SER A 103 9.10 11.49 26.08
N ASP A 104 9.50 10.77 27.13
CA ASP A 104 9.83 9.34 27.05
C ASP A 104 8.70 8.51 26.43
N LEU A 105 7.45 8.84 26.74
CA LEU A 105 6.29 8.13 26.22
C LEU A 105 6.05 8.41 24.73
N PHE A 106 6.31 9.64 24.27
CA PHE A 106 6.25 9.98 22.85
C PHE A 106 7.29 9.20 22.05
N GLU A 107 8.54 9.17 22.53
CA GLU A 107 9.63 8.44 21.89
C GLU A 107 9.42 6.93 21.94
N ALA A 108 8.90 6.39 23.05
CA ALA A 108 8.55 4.98 23.16
C ALA A 108 7.48 4.55 22.15
N ILE A 109 6.44 5.37 21.95
CA ILE A 109 5.42 5.13 20.93
C ILE A 109 6.05 5.16 19.54
N ALA A 110 6.87 6.16 19.23
CA ALA A 110 7.54 6.27 17.94
C ALA A 110 8.48 5.08 17.66
N ALA A 111 9.29 4.68 18.65
CA ALA A 111 10.19 3.54 18.54
C ALA A 111 9.44 2.22 18.33
N SER A 112 8.29 2.04 18.99
CA SER A 112 7.47 0.82 18.87
C SER A 112 6.87 0.57 17.48
N VAL A 113 6.93 1.56 16.59
CA VAL A 113 6.40 1.48 15.21
C VAL A 113 7.48 1.71 14.15
N GLY A 114 8.74 1.49 14.51
CA GLY A 114 9.88 1.60 13.59
C GLY A 114 10.43 3.03 13.44
N GLY A 115 10.11 3.94 14.34
CA GLY A 115 10.64 5.31 14.38
C GLY A 115 9.84 6.33 13.55
N ILE A 116 10.29 7.58 13.61
CA ILE A 116 9.67 8.73 12.94
C ILE A 116 10.27 8.90 11.54
N ILE A 117 9.42 8.99 10.52
CA ILE A 117 9.85 9.30 9.16
C ILE A 117 9.92 10.82 8.96
N LYS A 118 10.94 11.27 8.22
CA LYS A 118 11.00 12.64 7.71
C LYS A 118 9.88 12.86 6.67
N LEU A 119 9.08 13.89 6.88
CA LEU A 119 8.02 14.28 5.95
C LEU A 119 8.62 14.78 4.63
N THR A 120 8.50 13.97 3.59
CA THR A 120 8.79 14.29 2.18
C THR A 120 7.62 13.78 1.35
N GLU A 121 7.43 14.30 0.13
CA GLU A 121 6.35 13.85 -0.76
C GLU A 121 6.42 12.34 -1.02
N GLU A 122 7.63 11.83 -1.27
CA GLU A 122 7.92 10.40 -1.44
C GLU A 122 7.47 9.55 -0.25
N ASN A 123 7.65 10.06 0.97
CA ASN A 123 7.33 9.34 2.20
C ASN A 123 5.87 9.49 2.61
N THR A 124 5.17 10.57 2.28
CA THR A 124 3.80 10.82 2.72
C THR A 124 2.76 10.36 1.71
N ALA A 125 3.03 10.48 0.40
CA ALA A 125 2.10 10.13 -0.67
C ALA A 125 1.56 8.70 -0.55
N PRO A 126 2.38 7.67 -0.25
CA PRO A 126 1.89 6.30 -0.11
C PRO A 126 0.92 6.09 1.06
N HIS A 127 0.94 6.98 2.06
CA HIS A 127 0.18 6.82 3.29
C HIS A 127 -1.10 7.65 3.36
N LEU A 128 -1.43 8.39 2.30
CA LEU A 128 -2.69 9.14 2.20
C LEU A 128 -3.93 8.24 2.40
N PRO A 129 -4.06 7.07 1.72
CA PRO A 129 -5.22 6.20 1.94
C PRO A 129 -5.27 5.67 3.37
N GLY A 130 -4.10 5.32 3.94
CA GLY A 130 -4.00 4.86 5.32
C GLY A 130 -4.43 5.92 6.34
N LEU A 131 -4.09 7.19 6.12
CA LEU A 131 -4.57 8.31 6.94
C LEU A 131 -6.09 8.44 6.87
N LEU A 132 -6.67 8.40 5.67
CA LEU A 132 -8.12 8.56 5.50
C LEU A 132 -8.89 7.40 6.12
N ASN A 133 -8.42 6.16 5.97
CA ASN A 133 -9.01 4.99 6.62
C ASN A 133 -8.93 5.08 8.14
N LEU A 134 -7.75 5.41 8.68
CA LEU A 134 -7.56 5.62 10.12
C LEU A 134 -8.52 6.68 10.67
N LEU A 135 -8.71 7.77 9.93
CA LEU A 135 -9.65 8.82 10.32
C LEU A 135 -11.11 8.34 10.25
N ALA A 136 -11.50 7.64 9.19
CA ALA A 136 -12.85 7.08 9.07
C ALA A 136 -13.18 6.12 10.23
N GLU A 137 -12.26 5.21 10.58
CA GLU A 137 -12.37 4.30 11.74
C GLU A 137 -12.53 5.04 13.07
N ASN A 138 -11.97 6.24 13.17
CA ASN A 138 -12.08 7.12 14.34
C ASN A 138 -13.27 8.09 14.28
N GLY A 139 -14.22 7.85 13.38
CA GLY A 139 -15.47 8.61 13.25
C GLY A 139 -15.31 9.95 12.52
N TYR A 140 -14.25 10.12 11.73
CA TYR A 140 -14.03 11.27 10.85
C TYR A 140 -14.48 10.93 9.42
N ASP A 141 -15.78 11.04 9.20
CA ASP A 141 -16.41 10.79 7.91
C ASP A 141 -15.89 11.77 6.82
N PRO A 142 -15.31 11.28 5.70
CA PRO A 142 -14.75 12.11 4.62
C PRO A 142 -15.69 13.21 4.11
N ASP A 143 -17.01 12.94 4.06
CA ASP A 143 -18.01 13.89 3.56
C ASP A 143 -18.21 15.09 4.49
N ASN A 144 -17.70 14.99 5.72
CA ASN A 144 -17.79 16.01 6.76
C ASN A 144 -16.46 16.76 6.97
N ARG A 145 -15.48 16.52 6.10
CA ARG A 145 -14.22 17.27 6.08
C ARG A 145 -14.46 18.73 5.67
N ILE A 146 -13.75 19.63 6.31
CA ILE A 146 -13.65 21.04 5.93
C ILE A 146 -12.32 21.23 5.22
N ASN A 147 -12.41 21.82 4.04
CA ASN A 147 -11.33 21.98 3.09
C ASN A 147 -10.76 23.42 3.18
N PRO A 148 -9.44 23.62 3.09
CA PRO A 148 -8.84 24.94 2.99
C PRO A 148 -9.31 25.66 1.72
N LYS A 149 -9.35 26.98 1.80
CA LYS A 149 -9.47 27.85 0.63
C LYS A 149 -8.08 28.11 0.04
N LEU A 150 -8.02 28.56 -1.21
CA LEU A 150 -6.76 29.01 -1.81
C LEU A 150 -6.01 30.00 -0.89
N GLY A 151 -4.77 29.70 -0.57
CA GLY A 151 -3.90 30.43 0.36
C GLY A 151 -4.00 30.01 1.82
N GLU A 152 -4.92 29.11 2.19
CA GLU A 152 -5.03 28.54 3.54
C GLU A 152 -4.39 27.15 3.64
N GLU A 153 -4.13 26.50 2.50
CA GLU A 153 -3.47 25.20 2.42
C GLU A 153 -2.00 25.27 2.84
N THR A 154 -1.45 24.10 3.17
CA THR A 154 -0.03 23.99 3.47
C THR A 154 0.83 24.31 2.26
N GLN A 155 1.95 24.99 2.52
CA GLN A 155 3.02 25.26 1.57
C GLN A 155 4.14 24.20 1.62
N THR A 156 4.01 23.19 2.49
CA THR A 156 5.00 22.12 2.61
C THR A 156 4.85 21.16 1.44
N THR A 157 5.96 20.93 0.73
CA THR A 157 5.99 20.04 -0.43
C THR A 157 5.66 18.59 -0.09
N ALA A 158 5.75 18.20 1.19
CA ALA A 158 5.40 16.86 1.65
C ALA A 158 3.90 16.52 1.53
N TYR A 159 2.99 17.43 1.18
CA TYR A 159 1.56 17.12 1.11
C TYR A 159 0.91 17.51 -0.22
N THR A 160 1.71 17.76 -1.25
CA THR A 160 1.26 18.14 -2.60
C THR A 160 0.28 17.13 -3.22
N THR A 161 0.37 15.86 -2.82
CA THR A 161 -0.49 14.77 -3.29
C THR A 161 -1.78 14.59 -2.47
N TYR A 162 -1.97 15.32 -1.37
CA TYR A 162 -3.11 15.16 -0.46
C TYR A 162 -4.28 16.02 -0.92
N THR A 163 -4.92 15.65 -2.04
CA THR A 163 -5.93 16.48 -2.71
C THR A 163 -7.38 16.06 -2.49
N HIS A 164 -8.32 17.00 -2.67
CA HIS A 164 -9.76 16.79 -2.36
C HIS A 164 -10.51 15.87 -3.31
N THR A 165 -9.98 15.66 -4.51
CA THR A 165 -10.62 14.91 -5.59
C THR A 165 -9.55 14.10 -6.33
N PRO A 166 -9.83 12.84 -6.71
CA PRO A 166 -9.05 12.19 -7.75
C PRO A 166 -9.14 13.10 -9.00
N SER A 167 -7.99 13.52 -9.49
CA SER A 167 -7.78 14.60 -10.46
C SER A 167 -8.87 14.76 -11.52
N HIS A 168 -9.83 15.66 -11.24
CA HIS A 168 -10.52 16.42 -12.27
C HIS A 168 -10.08 17.88 -12.15
N THR A 169 -8.88 18.17 -12.65
CA THR A 169 -8.48 19.56 -12.91
C THR A 169 -7.83 19.67 -14.28
N LYS A 170 -8.57 20.37 -15.15
CA LYS A 170 -8.11 21.31 -16.17
C LYS A 170 -6.60 21.24 -16.49
N SER A 171 -6.31 20.62 -17.62
CA SER A 171 -5.49 21.18 -18.71
C SER A 171 -4.72 22.46 -18.34
N GLN A 172 -3.46 22.30 -17.95
CA GLN A 172 -2.29 22.85 -18.64
C GLN A 172 -1.01 22.55 -17.85
N ALA A 173 -0.56 21.28 -17.89
CA ALA A 173 0.85 20.87 -17.90
C ALA A 173 0.92 19.35 -17.72
N SER A 174 1.52 18.67 -18.72
CA SER A 174 1.90 17.25 -18.77
C SER A 174 0.84 16.21 -18.37
N HIS A 175 0.18 15.67 -19.40
CA HIS A 175 -0.67 14.49 -19.36
C HIS A 175 0.02 13.28 -18.69
N LEU A 176 -0.57 12.80 -17.61
CA LEU A 176 -0.35 11.47 -17.03
C LEU A 176 -1.64 11.00 -16.36
N LYS A 177 -2.52 10.35 -17.13
CA LYS A 177 -3.66 9.63 -16.57
C LYS A 177 -3.11 8.42 -15.81
N SER A 178 -3.06 8.50 -14.49
CA SER A 178 -2.90 7.32 -13.64
C SER A 178 -4.07 6.38 -13.93
N THR A 179 -3.74 5.28 -14.60
CA THR A 179 -4.65 4.16 -14.81
C THR A 179 -4.65 3.38 -13.49
N THR A 180 -5.64 3.62 -12.63
CA THR A 180 -5.80 2.81 -11.41
C THR A 180 -6.30 1.44 -11.86
N ILE A 181 -5.38 0.49 -11.99
CA ILE A 181 -5.69 -0.87 -12.41
C ILE A 181 -6.21 -1.61 -11.18
N SER A 182 -7.51 -1.90 -11.15
CA SER A 182 -8.03 -2.90 -10.21
C SER A 182 -7.52 -4.26 -10.68
N LEU A 183 -6.69 -4.91 -9.86
CA LEU A 183 -6.21 -6.25 -10.19
C LEU A 183 -7.39 -7.23 -10.19
N PRO A 184 -7.54 -8.07 -11.23
CA PRO A 184 -8.50 -9.17 -11.20
C PRO A 184 -8.28 -10.03 -9.96
N GLU A 185 -9.37 -10.56 -9.41
CA GLU A 185 -9.36 -11.33 -8.17
C GLU A 185 -8.32 -12.46 -8.17
N GLY A 186 -8.16 -13.16 -9.31
CA GLY A 186 -7.16 -14.23 -9.45
C GLY A 186 -5.71 -13.74 -9.29
N ILE A 187 -5.36 -12.63 -9.93
CA ILE A 187 -4.02 -12.00 -9.79
C ILE A 187 -3.83 -11.48 -8.37
N PHE A 188 -4.84 -10.82 -7.82
CA PHE A 188 -4.77 -10.26 -6.48
C PHE A 188 -4.60 -11.33 -5.40
N MET A 189 -5.33 -12.44 -5.51
CA MET A 189 -5.23 -13.58 -4.60
C MET A 189 -3.88 -14.28 -4.71
N ALA A 190 -3.35 -14.45 -5.93
CA ALA A 190 -2.03 -15.06 -6.14
C ALA A 190 -0.89 -14.25 -5.51
N LEU A 191 -1.03 -12.93 -5.45
CA LEU A 191 -0.01 -12.01 -4.96
C LEU A 191 -0.21 -11.57 -3.50
N SER A 192 -1.28 -12.01 -2.86
CA SER A 192 -1.62 -11.64 -1.48
C SER A 192 -1.26 -12.72 -0.47
N CYS A 193 -0.99 -12.30 0.77
CA CYS A 193 -0.70 -13.23 1.86
C CYS A 193 -2.00 -13.84 2.44
N PRO A 194 -2.16 -15.18 2.44
CA PRO A 194 -3.35 -15.81 3.01
C PRO A 194 -3.44 -15.67 4.53
N LEU A 195 -2.30 -15.65 5.25
CA LEU A 195 -2.29 -15.42 6.71
C LEU A 195 -2.70 -13.99 7.06
N ALA A 196 -2.23 -13.00 6.30
CA ALA A 196 -2.64 -11.62 6.49
C ALA A 196 -4.16 -11.48 6.28
N THR A 197 -4.67 -12.04 5.18
CA THR A 197 -6.11 -12.05 4.88
C THR A 197 -6.93 -12.71 5.99
N LYS A 198 -6.47 -13.84 6.54
CA LYS A 198 -7.13 -14.52 7.65
C LYS A 198 -7.13 -13.70 8.94
N LYS A 199 -6.05 -12.96 9.23
CA LYS A 199 -5.90 -12.15 10.45
C LYS A 199 -6.65 -10.82 10.38
N THR A 200 -6.62 -10.14 9.23
CA THR A 200 -7.14 -8.77 9.08
C THR A 200 -8.47 -8.69 8.32
N GLY A 201 -8.86 -9.76 7.62
CA GLY A 201 -9.99 -9.72 6.68
C GLY A 201 -9.69 -8.99 5.37
N GLU A 202 -8.49 -8.42 5.21
CA GLU A 202 -8.06 -7.70 4.02
C GLU A 202 -6.90 -8.42 3.34
N ALA A 203 -7.07 -8.79 2.07
CA ALA A 203 -5.97 -9.23 1.23
C ALA A 203 -5.10 -8.02 0.83
N LYS A 204 -3.79 -8.13 1.01
CA LYS A 204 -2.79 -7.11 0.62
C LYS A 204 -1.64 -7.80 -0.10
N LEU A 205 -1.10 -7.12 -1.11
CA LEU A 205 0.08 -7.59 -1.85
C LEU A 205 1.25 -7.81 -0.88
N MET A 206 1.93 -8.94 -1.05
CA MET A 206 3.11 -9.27 -0.25
C MET A 206 4.28 -8.34 -0.57
N LYS A 207 4.98 -7.85 0.44
CA LYS A 207 6.21 -7.05 0.29
C LYS A 207 7.45 -7.92 0.35
N ASP A 208 7.44 -8.94 1.21
CA ASP A 208 8.53 -9.90 1.34
C ASP A 208 8.03 -11.35 1.29
N PRO A 209 7.66 -11.84 0.08
CA PRO A 209 7.08 -13.16 -0.08
C PRO A 209 8.09 -14.28 0.19
N VAL A 210 7.69 -15.24 1.04
CA VAL A 210 8.41 -16.49 1.34
C VAL A 210 7.49 -17.69 1.17
N THR A 211 8.00 -18.78 0.61
CA THR A 211 7.21 -20.00 0.37
C THR A 211 7.53 -21.04 1.43
N LEU A 212 6.50 -21.52 2.12
CA LEU A 212 6.64 -22.57 3.11
C LEU A 212 6.84 -23.92 2.40
N VAL A 213 7.86 -24.67 2.81
CA VAL A 213 8.24 -25.95 2.20
C VAL A 213 7.16 -27.00 2.38
N ALA A 214 6.41 -26.93 3.49
CA ALA A 214 5.41 -27.93 3.87
C ALA A 214 4.19 -27.96 2.94
N ASP A 215 3.78 -26.80 2.40
CA ASP A 215 2.55 -26.66 1.61
C ASP A 215 2.75 -26.01 0.24
N GLY A 216 3.91 -25.40 -0.02
CA GLY A 216 4.20 -24.69 -1.26
C GLY A 216 3.45 -23.35 -1.42
N ILE A 217 2.82 -22.87 -0.36
CA ILE A 217 2.09 -21.60 -0.34
C ILE A 217 3.04 -20.48 0.03
N THR A 218 2.87 -19.33 -0.64
CA THR A 218 3.63 -18.12 -0.35
C THR A 218 2.91 -17.24 0.67
N TYR A 219 3.68 -16.74 1.63
CA TYR A 219 3.24 -15.90 2.73
C TYR A 219 4.10 -14.64 2.80
N GLU A 220 3.58 -13.59 3.43
CA GLU A 220 4.41 -12.47 3.87
C GLU A 220 5.30 -12.92 5.03
N ARG A 221 6.62 -12.75 4.91
CA ARG A 221 7.62 -13.25 5.86
C ARG A 221 7.30 -12.91 7.30
N ALA A 222 6.96 -11.64 7.56
CA ALA A 222 6.65 -11.16 8.90
C ALA A 222 5.47 -11.93 9.52
N HIS A 223 4.41 -12.18 8.76
CA HIS A 223 3.22 -12.89 9.23
C HIS A 223 3.48 -14.39 9.43
N LEU A 224 4.31 -15.00 8.58
CA LEU A 224 4.69 -16.41 8.71
C LEU A 224 5.51 -16.64 9.99
N LEU A 225 6.50 -15.78 10.24
CA LEU A 225 7.37 -15.88 11.42
C LEU A 225 6.69 -15.45 12.72
N GLU A 226 5.67 -14.60 12.65
CA GLU A 226 4.80 -14.32 13.80
C GLU A 226 3.99 -15.56 14.20
N GLU A 227 3.42 -16.27 13.22
CA GLU A 227 2.61 -17.48 13.46
C GLU A 227 3.47 -18.68 13.87
N TYR A 228 4.64 -18.83 13.25
CA TYR A 228 5.55 -19.96 13.46
C TYR A 228 7.01 -19.46 13.67
N PRO A 229 7.35 -18.97 14.87
CA PRO A 229 8.66 -18.35 15.13
C PRO A 229 9.85 -19.31 15.04
N ALA A 230 9.62 -20.61 15.08
CA ALA A 230 10.66 -21.63 15.05
C ALA A 230 11.14 -22.02 13.64
N LEU A 231 10.46 -21.55 12.59
CA LEU A 231 10.82 -21.88 11.21
C LEU A 231 12.15 -21.23 10.81
N GLN A 232 12.94 -21.96 10.03
CA GLN A 232 14.24 -21.51 9.52
C GLN A 232 14.24 -21.36 8.00
N GLU A 233 14.82 -20.25 7.53
CA GLU A 233 15.01 -19.99 6.10
C GLU A 233 16.04 -20.97 5.51
N GLY A 234 15.75 -21.53 4.35
CA GLY A 234 16.63 -22.51 3.69
C GLY A 234 16.42 -23.97 4.15
N SER A 235 15.54 -24.20 5.14
CA SER A 235 15.02 -25.52 5.51
C SER A 235 13.51 -25.60 5.47
N ASP A 236 12.82 -24.68 6.14
CA ASP A 236 11.37 -24.74 6.35
C ASP A 236 10.61 -23.81 5.41
N PHE A 237 11.24 -22.73 4.98
CA PHE A 237 10.72 -21.83 3.95
C PHE A 237 11.86 -21.25 3.11
N TYR A 238 11.53 -20.83 1.89
CA TYR A 238 12.48 -20.21 0.95
C TYR A 238 11.99 -18.81 0.53
N PRO A 239 12.90 -17.85 0.26
CA PRO A 239 12.51 -16.57 -0.33
C PRO A 239 11.87 -16.80 -1.71
N ASN A 240 10.86 -16.02 -2.10
CA ASN A 240 10.22 -16.13 -3.43
C ASN A 240 10.61 -14.94 -4.31
N ILE A 241 11.80 -15.02 -4.93
CA ILE A 241 12.42 -13.88 -5.62
C ILE A 241 11.59 -13.46 -6.83
N LYS A 242 11.16 -14.41 -7.67
CA LYS A 242 10.35 -14.11 -8.86
C LYS A 242 9.01 -13.47 -8.49
N LEU A 243 8.30 -14.00 -7.49
CA LEU A 243 7.03 -13.40 -7.07
C LEU A 243 7.23 -12.00 -6.48
N LYS A 244 8.29 -11.77 -5.71
CA LYS A 244 8.65 -10.43 -5.21
C LYS A 244 8.86 -9.44 -6.36
N THR A 245 9.59 -9.84 -7.39
CA THR A 245 9.84 -9.00 -8.57
C THR A 245 8.55 -8.70 -9.33
N ILE A 246 7.71 -9.71 -9.56
CA ILE A 246 6.40 -9.57 -10.21
C ILE A 246 5.50 -8.60 -9.43
N ILE A 247 5.42 -8.73 -8.11
CA ILE A 247 4.64 -7.81 -7.27
C ILE A 247 5.15 -6.38 -7.42
N ASN A 248 6.46 -6.16 -7.46
CA ASN A 248 7.03 -4.83 -7.65
C ASN A 248 6.72 -4.22 -9.02
N TYR A 249 6.63 -5.04 -10.07
CA TYR A 249 6.21 -4.57 -11.39
C TYR A 249 4.74 -4.18 -11.41
N ILE A 250 3.89 -5.04 -10.85
CA ILE A 250 2.44 -4.84 -10.82
C ILE A 250 2.03 -3.69 -9.90
N ALA A 251 2.71 -3.51 -8.77
CA ALA A 251 2.42 -2.43 -7.83
C ALA A 251 2.88 -1.05 -8.33
N ALA A 252 3.64 -0.96 -9.42
CA ALA A 252 4.16 0.28 -9.98
C ALA A 252 3.11 1.05 -10.82
N ASN A 253 1.93 1.30 -10.23
CA ASN A 253 0.75 1.89 -10.87
C ASN A 253 0.85 3.41 -11.15
N SER A 254 2.03 4.01 -10.97
CA SER A 254 2.28 5.46 -11.14
C SER A 254 3.04 5.80 -12.42
N LEU A 255 3.18 4.84 -13.33
CA LEU A 255 3.98 4.99 -14.56
C LEU A 255 3.13 5.44 -15.74
N GLN A 256 3.77 6.08 -16.72
CA GLN A 256 3.16 6.32 -18.03
C GLN A 256 2.69 5.00 -18.65
N PRO A 257 1.63 4.98 -19.48
CA PRO A 257 1.15 3.74 -20.12
C PRO A 257 2.26 2.92 -20.80
N ASN A 258 3.21 3.57 -21.48
CA ASN A 258 4.36 2.90 -22.10
C ASN A 258 5.35 2.31 -21.09
N GLU A 259 5.62 3.03 -19.99
CA GLU A 259 6.52 2.57 -18.93
C GLU A 259 5.88 1.43 -18.12
N TYR A 260 4.56 1.48 -17.93
CA TYR A 260 3.79 0.42 -17.31
C TYR A 260 3.77 -0.83 -18.21
N LEU A 261 3.50 -0.69 -19.51
CA LEU A 261 3.59 -1.80 -20.46
C LEU A 261 4.98 -2.43 -20.49
N ALA A 262 6.05 -1.62 -20.49
CA ALA A 262 7.42 -2.14 -20.43
C ALA A 262 7.66 -2.95 -19.14
N LYS A 263 7.06 -2.58 -18.02
CA LYS A 263 7.11 -3.40 -16.79
C LYS A 263 6.29 -4.67 -16.89
N LEU A 264 5.12 -4.64 -17.53
CA LEU A 264 4.35 -5.86 -17.78
C LEU A 264 5.08 -6.81 -18.74
N GLU A 265 5.81 -6.30 -19.73
CA GLU A 265 6.70 -7.10 -20.57
C GLU A 265 7.85 -7.73 -19.75
N LYS A 266 8.31 -7.08 -18.69
CA LYS A 266 9.26 -7.71 -17.74
C LYS A 266 8.63 -8.84 -16.92
N VAL A 267 7.33 -8.81 -16.69
CA VAL A 267 6.63 -9.94 -16.07
C VAL A 267 6.63 -11.16 -17.00
N GLU A 268 6.50 -10.98 -18.32
CA GLU A 268 6.63 -12.07 -19.30
C GLU A 268 8.00 -12.76 -19.20
N GLU A 269 9.08 -11.99 -18.98
CA GLU A 269 10.41 -12.55 -18.72
C GLU A 269 10.46 -13.30 -17.36
N ASP A 270 9.77 -12.79 -16.35
CA ASP A 270 9.80 -13.36 -15.00
C ASP A 270 8.92 -14.60 -14.79
N ILE A 271 7.93 -14.85 -15.64
CA ILE A 271 7.17 -16.10 -15.65
C ILE A 271 7.84 -17.22 -16.47
N GLN A 272 8.93 -16.90 -17.18
CA GLN A 272 9.69 -17.90 -17.91
C GLN A 272 10.67 -18.66 -17.02
N ASP A 273 10.84 -19.94 -17.36
CA ASP A 273 11.87 -20.81 -16.82
C ASP A 273 13.26 -20.29 -17.22
N PRO A 274 14.15 -19.98 -16.26
CA PRO A 274 15.47 -19.44 -16.58
C PRO A 274 16.39 -20.38 -17.39
N VAL A 275 16.05 -21.67 -17.49
CA VAL A 275 16.86 -22.68 -18.19
C VAL A 275 16.36 -22.89 -19.62
N GLN A 276 15.04 -23.04 -19.81
CA GLN A 276 14.42 -23.31 -21.11
C GLN A 276 13.87 -22.06 -21.80
N LEU A 277 13.71 -20.95 -21.08
CA LEU A 277 13.14 -19.69 -21.57
C LEU A 277 11.71 -19.84 -22.12
N ILE A 278 10.95 -20.78 -21.54
CA ILE A 278 9.52 -20.98 -21.82
C ILE A 278 8.71 -20.61 -20.57
N THR A 279 7.47 -20.17 -20.74
CA THR A 279 6.56 -19.93 -19.61
C THR A 279 6.41 -21.20 -18.78
N MET A 280 6.58 -21.08 -17.46
CA MET A 280 6.47 -22.21 -16.54
C MET A 280 5.01 -22.68 -16.44
N GLU A 281 4.76 -23.98 -16.62
CA GLU A 281 3.44 -24.57 -16.37
C GLU A 281 3.36 -25.11 -14.93
N ASN A 282 4.47 -25.67 -14.44
CA ASN A 282 4.59 -26.26 -13.12
C ASN A 282 5.78 -25.62 -12.40
N PRO A 283 5.66 -24.35 -11.94
CA PRO A 283 6.76 -23.67 -11.30
C PRO A 283 7.09 -24.32 -9.94
N VAL A 284 8.36 -24.64 -9.75
CA VAL A 284 8.93 -25.09 -8.48
C VAL A 284 10.02 -24.15 -8.01
N LEU A 285 10.01 -23.85 -6.73
CA LEU A 285 10.97 -22.99 -6.05
C LEU A 285 12.14 -23.84 -5.54
N SER A 286 13.36 -23.40 -5.86
CA SER A 286 14.56 -23.96 -5.25
C SER A 286 14.88 -23.24 -3.93
N PRO A 287 15.74 -23.81 -3.07
CA PRO A 287 16.18 -23.16 -1.84
C PRO A 287 16.86 -21.80 -2.05
N SER A 288 17.35 -21.52 -3.26
CA SER A 288 17.96 -20.22 -3.60
C SER A 288 16.93 -19.10 -3.75
N GLY A 289 15.65 -19.47 -3.80
CA GLY A 289 14.52 -18.60 -4.01
C GLY A 289 14.18 -18.29 -5.46
N TYR A 290 14.87 -18.93 -6.42
CA TYR A 290 14.47 -18.90 -7.83
C TYR A 290 13.47 -19.99 -8.16
N SER A 291 12.52 -19.67 -9.05
CA SER A 291 11.57 -20.63 -9.59
C SER A 291 11.97 -21.10 -10.98
N TYR A 292 11.64 -22.35 -11.26
CA TYR A 292 11.94 -23.05 -12.50
C TYR A 292 10.74 -23.89 -12.92
N GLU A 293 10.67 -24.24 -14.20
CA GLU A 293 9.79 -25.31 -14.65
C GLU A 293 10.25 -26.64 -14.05
N GLN A 294 9.32 -27.39 -13.43
CA GLN A 294 9.63 -28.63 -12.70
C GLN A 294 10.44 -29.62 -13.55
N SER A 295 10.03 -29.85 -14.79
CA SER A 295 10.71 -30.78 -15.69
C SER A 295 12.13 -30.30 -16.04
N SER A 296 12.29 -29.00 -16.25
CA SER A 296 13.54 -28.33 -16.59
C SER A 296 14.59 -28.44 -15.48
N ILE A 297 14.25 -28.03 -14.26
CA ILE A 297 15.19 -28.10 -13.12
C ILE A 297 15.51 -29.54 -12.73
N ALA A 298 14.55 -30.47 -12.88
CA ALA A 298 14.81 -31.89 -12.66
C ALA A 298 15.84 -32.44 -13.66
N GLN A 299 15.73 -32.06 -14.94
CA GLN A 299 16.72 -32.41 -15.96
C GLN A 299 18.09 -31.78 -15.66
N TRP A 300 18.12 -30.52 -15.23
CA TRP A 300 19.35 -29.85 -14.82
C TRP A 300 20.03 -30.61 -13.67
N ILE A 301 19.30 -30.92 -12.60
CA ILE A 301 19.80 -31.67 -11.44
C ILE A 301 20.38 -33.03 -11.90
N ARG A 302 19.64 -33.78 -12.73
CA ARG A 302 20.11 -35.06 -13.28
C ARG A 302 21.39 -34.90 -14.12
N SER A 303 21.50 -33.85 -14.94
CA SER A 303 22.70 -33.59 -15.76
C SER A 303 23.95 -33.29 -14.94
N LYS A 304 23.79 -32.84 -13.69
CA LYS A 304 24.90 -32.58 -12.76
C LYS A 304 25.19 -33.76 -11.84
N GLN A 305 24.29 -34.74 -11.78
CA GLN A 305 24.53 -36.01 -11.11
C GLN A 305 25.45 -36.87 -11.98
N SER A 306 26.51 -37.40 -11.38
CA SER A 306 27.36 -38.40 -12.04
C SER A 306 26.82 -39.79 -11.76
N ASP A 307 26.89 -40.70 -12.74
CA ASP A 307 26.55 -42.13 -12.62
C ASP A 307 27.47 -42.92 -11.67
N LEU A 308 28.41 -42.25 -10.99
CA LEU A 308 29.32 -42.86 -10.04
C LEU A 308 28.59 -43.25 -8.74
N PRO A 309 28.96 -44.40 -8.12
CA PRO A 309 28.29 -44.92 -6.93
C PRO A 309 28.32 -43.91 -5.76
N VAL A 310 27.22 -43.94 -5.00
CA VAL A 310 26.76 -42.97 -3.99
C VAL A 310 27.84 -42.47 -3.01
N TRP A 311 28.87 -43.29 -2.73
CA TRP A 311 29.91 -42.98 -1.74
C TRP A 311 30.92 -41.90 -2.17
N GLY A 312 30.93 -41.48 -3.44
CA GLY A 312 31.81 -40.41 -3.95
C GLY A 312 31.08 -39.13 -4.40
N ASN A 313 29.76 -39.05 -4.24
CA ASN A 313 28.95 -38.00 -4.86
C ASN A 313 28.87 -36.74 -3.95
N ILE A 314 30.04 -36.13 -3.66
CA ILE A 314 30.20 -34.88 -2.87
C ILE A 314 30.09 -33.63 -3.78
N ARG A 315 29.89 -33.81 -5.09
CA ARG A 315 29.86 -32.69 -6.04
C ARG A 315 28.60 -31.85 -5.85
N LEU A 316 28.76 -30.59 -5.47
CA LEU A 316 27.67 -29.61 -5.39
C LEU A 316 26.81 -29.66 -6.66
N ILE A 317 25.49 -29.52 -6.51
CA ILE A 317 24.58 -29.30 -7.63
C ILE A 317 24.24 -27.82 -7.60
N PRO A 318 24.87 -26.99 -8.42
CA PRO A 318 24.62 -25.56 -8.40
C PRO A 318 23.25 -25.26 -8.98
N ASP A 319 22.49 -24.41 -8.31
CA ASP A 319 21.34 -23.73 -8.85
C ASP A 319 21.73 -23.01 -10.17
N PRO A 320 20.93 -23.13 -11.25
CA PRO A 320 21.28 -22.58 -12.55
C PRO A 320 21.62 -21.08 -12.53
N VAL A 321 20.90 -20.30 -11.72
CA VAL A 321 21.02 -18.84 -11.68
C VAL A 321 21.99 -18.39 -10.59
N THR A 322 21.77 -18.83 -9.36
CA THR A 322 22.49 -18.32 -8.17
C THR A 322 23.79 -19.07 -7.88
N ARG A 323 23.99 -20.23 -8.50
CA ARG A 323 25.09 -21.17 -8.23
C ARG A 323 25.12 -21.73 -6.80
N MET A 324 24.11 -21.43 -5.98
CA MET A 324 23.98 -21.98 -4.64
C MET A 324 23.80 -23.50 -4.72
N ASP A 325 24.39 -24.25 -3.79
CA ASP A 325 24.21 -25.70 -3.78
C ASP A 325 22.78 -26.07 -3.38
N ILE A 326 22.09 -26.76 -4.29
CA ILE A 326 20.72 -27.26 -4.09
C ILE A 326 20.69 -28.78 -3.91
N ARG A 327 21.86 -29.44 -3.81
CA ARG A 327 21.92 -30.89 -3.60
C ARG A 327 21.22 -31.28 -2.30
N GLY A 328 20.37 -32.31 -2.38
CA GLY A 328 19.69 -32.88 -1.21
C GLY A 328 18.66 -31.96 -0.57
N LYS A 329 18.36 -30.81 -1.21
CA LYS A 329 17.32 -29.90 -0.77
C LYS A 329 16.02 -30.16 -1.55
N THR A 330 14.90 -29.88 -0.90
CA THR A 330 13.57 -30.06 -1.48
C THR A 330 13.31 -28.97 -2.52
N LEU A 331 12.83 -29.35 -3.70
CA LEU A 331 12.17 -28.41 -4.60
C LEU A 331 10.71 -28.32 -4.19
N VAL A 332 10.21 -27.11 -4.02
CA VAL A 332 8.88 -26.86 -3.45
C VAL A 332 7.96 -26.36 -4.55
N PRO A 333 6.72 -26.87 -4.69
CA PRO A 333 5.74 -26.27 -5.60
C PRO A 333 5.55 -24.79 -5.29
N ASN A 334 5.63 -23.91 -6.29
CA ASN A 334 5.35 -22.47 -6.10
C ASN A 334 3.90 -22.20 -6.46
N VAL A 335 2.98 -22.51 -5.54
CA VAL A 335 1.53 -22.49 -5.78
C VAL A 335 1.06 -21.10 -6.22
N ASN A 336 1.53 -20.05 -5.53
CA ASN A 336 1.16 -18.67 -5.84
C ASN A 336 1.66 -18.22 -7.23
N LEU A 337 2.89 -18.58 -7.61
CA LEU A 337 3.38 -18.27 -8.95
C LEU A 337 2.60 -19.00 -10.03
N ARG A 338 2.20 -20.27 -9.81
CA ARG A 338 1.35 -21.00 -10.75
C ARG A 338 0.00 -20.30 -10.94
N LEU A 339 -0.68 -19.96 -9.84
CA LEU A 339 -1.96 -19.23 -9.88
C LEU A 339 -1.82 -17.88 -10.60
N PHE A 340 -0.70 -17.20 -10.40
CA PHE A 340 -0.40 -15.95 -11.09
C PHE A 340 -0.25 -16.18 -12.60
N ILE A 341 0.55 -17.17 -13.02
CA ILE A 341 0.76 -17.51 -14.44
C ILE A 341 -0.55 -17.90 -15.12
N ASP A 342 -1.39 -18.68 -14.45
CA ASP A 342 -2.70 -19.10 -14.99
C ASP A 342 -3.61 -17.90 -15.29
N ALA A 343 -3.56 -16.86 -14.44
CA ALA A 343 -4.37 -15.65 -14.58
C ALA A 343 -3.72 -14.57 -15.47
N TRP A 344 -2.42 -14.69 -15.75
CA TRP A 344 -1.62 -13.66 -16.39
C TRP A 344 -2.03 -13.34 -17.84
N PRO A 345 -2.26 -14.30 -18.75
CA PRO A 345 -2.58 -14.00 -20.15
C PRO A 345 -3.82 -13.11 -20.31
N SER A 346 -4.88 -13.39 -19.54
CA SER A 346 -6.11 -12.59 -19.58
C SER A 346 -5.88 -11.18 -19.04
N PHE A 347 -5.13 -11.06 -17.94
CA PHE A 347 -4.80 -9.76 -17.34
C PHE A 347 -3.91 -8.91 -18.26
N TYR A 348 -2.82 -9.49 -18.77
CA TYR A 348 -1.87 -8.80 -19.64
C TYR A 348 -2.58 -8.23 -20.87
N GLU A 349 -3.47 -9.02 -21.48
CA GLU A 349 -4.15 -8.61 -22.70
C GLU A 349 -5.18 -7.49 -22.46
N GLU A 350 -5.89 -7.53 -21.33
CA GLU A 350 -6.76 -6.44 -20.89
C GLU A 350 -5.98 -5.15 -20.66
N GLN A 351 -4.85 -5.22 -19.96
CA GLN A 351 -4.00 -4.05 -19.70
C GLN A 351 -3.35 -3.52 -20.97
N ARG A 352 -2.90 -4.40 -21.86
CA ARG A 352 -2.33 -4.04 -23.17
C ARG A 352 -3.32 -3.25 -24.00
N LEU A 353 -4.56 -3.73 -24.11
CA LEU A 353 -5.63 -3.03 -24.83
C LEU A 353 -5.97 -1.68 -24.18
N SER A 354 -6.06 -1.64 -22.85
CA SER A 354 -6.30 -0.39 -22.09
C SER A 354 -5.21 0.67 -22.32
N CYS A 355 -3.94 0.25 -22.29
CA CYS A 355 -2.82 1.14 -22.56
C CYS A 355 -2.79 1.59 -24.03
N GLN A 356 -3.06 0.71 -25.00
CA GLN A 356 -3.13 1.07 -26.42
C GLN A 356 -4.26 2.07 -26.73
N GLN A 357 -5.44 1.90 -26.13
CA GLN A 357 -6.54 2.86 -26.25
C GLN A 357 -6.20 4.19 -25.60
N SER A 358 -5.46 4.18 -24.48
CA SER A 358 -4.98 5.40 -23.83
C SER A 358 -3.97 6.16 -24.70
N LEU A 359 -3.13 5.43 -25.45
CA LEU A 359 -2.15 6.02 -26.38
C LEU A 359 -2.78 6.56 -27.67
N GLN A 360 -3.88 5.97 -28.16
CA GLN A 360 -4.61 6.47 -29.35
C GLN A 360 -5.47 7.71 -29.06
N ASN A 361 -5.88 7.90 -27.80
CA ASN A 361 -6.70 9.01 -27.35
C ASN A 361 -5.89 10.15 -26.71
N SER A 362 -4.56 10.04 -26.71
CA SER A 362 -3.59 11.07 -26.29
C SER A 362 -2.97 11.70 -27.53
#